data_AF-A0A8J3ZMP8-F1
#
_entry.id   AF-A0A8J3ZMP8-F1
#
_cell.length_a   1.000
_cell.length_b   1.000
_cell.length_c   1.000
_cell.angle_alpha   90.00
_cell.angle_beta   90.00
_cell.angle_gamma   90.00
#
_symmetry.space_group_name_H-M   'P 1'
#
loop_
_entity.id
_entity.type
_entity.pdbx_description
1 polymer ?
#
loop_
_entity_poly.entity_id
_entity_poly.type
_entity_poly.pdbx_seq_one_letter_code
_entity_poly.pdbx_strand_id
1 'polypeptide(L)'
;MFNKSRRNKWVFGDRDSGNYLQKFAWTRIVRHHMVTGTASPDDPALADYWNSRRRRPRLQPPVDRTTQQLLDSQRARCVHCGQLLLHTDRPPQTPQEWEQWYRGLRKAMDHNAISLRQDGSTHDLQLRLLHTHCHRRTRGKRQASTLHTSGP
;
A
#
# COMPACT_ATOMS: atom_id res chain seq x y z
N MET A 1 -11.01 10.76 17.22
CA MET A 1 -9.90 11.63 16.75
C MET A 1 -9.60 11.26 15.31
N PHE A 2 -9.80 12.18 14.38
CA PHE A 2 -9.50 11.96 12.97
C PHE A 2 -7.97 11.96 12.77
N ASN A 3 -7.44 11.04 11.94
CA ASN A 3 -6.00 10.80 11.77
C ASN A 3 -5.18 10.63 13.09
N LYS A 4 -5.32 9.47 13.75
CA LYS A 4 -4.59 9.12 14.98
C LYS A 4 -3.06 9.25 14.85
N SER A 5 -2.51 8.89 13.69
CA SER A 5 -1.06 8.91 13.44
C SER A 5 -0.44 10.31 13.51
N ARG A 6 -1.23 11.35 13.19
CA ARG A 6 -0.77 12.75 13.19
C ARG A 6 -1.39 13.60 14.30
N ARG A 7 -2.25 13.01 15.14
CA ARG A 7 -2.94 13.69 16.24
C ARG A 7 -3.60 15.03 15.81
N ASN A 8 -4.12 15.12 14.60
CA ASN A 8 -4.69 16.35 14.06
C ASN A 8 -6.22 16.38 14.24
N LYS A 9 -6.72 17.33 15.05
CA LYS A 9 -8.16 17.44 15.36
C LYS A 9 -8.93 18.33 14.36
N TRP A 10 -8.24 19.09 13.51
CA TRP A 10 -8.83 20.09 12.60
C TRP A 10 -8.86 19.59 11.17
N VAL A 11 -9.57 18.49 10.92
CA VAL A 11 -9.67 17.86 9.60
C VAL A 11 -11.14 17.60 9.31
N PHE A 12 -11.57 17.85 8.08
CA PHE A 12 -12.92 17.50 7.65
C PHE A 12 -13.05 15.97 7.68
N GLY A 13 -14.04 15.46 8.38
CA GLY A 13 -14.26 14.03 8.51
C GLY A 13 -15.66 13.72 9.00
N ASP A 14 -16.10 12.52 8.64
CA ASP A 14 -17.36 11.95 9.08
C ASP A 14 -17.17 11.24 10.42
N ARG A 15 -17.94 11.63 11.43
CA ARG A 15 -17.80 11.11 12.80
C ARG A 15 -18.24 9.66 12.92
N ASP A 16 -19.22 9.24 12.13
CA ASP A 16 -19.83 7.91 12.25
C ASP A 16 -18.95 6.83 11.63
N SER A 17 -18.42 7.09 10.43
CA SER A 17 -17.47 6.18 9.76
C SER A 17 -16.01 6.37 10.20
N GLY A 18 -15.68 7.51 10.82
CA GLY A 18 -14.31 7.87 11.19
C GLY A 18 -13.42 8.27 10.00
N ASN A 19 -13.99 8.35 8.79
CA ASN A 19 -13.28 8.79 7.59
C ASN A 19 -12.96 10.27 7.65
N TYR A 20 -11.83 10.68 7.05
CA TYR A 20 -11.43 12.09 7.00
C TYR A 20 -10.73 12.41 5.68
N LEU A 21 -10.87 13.67 5.25
CA LEU A 21 -10.22 14.20 4.06
C LEU A 21 -8.73 14.44 4.33
N GLN A 22 -7.88 13.91 3.45
CA GLN A 22 -6.44 14.10 3.52
C GLN A 22 -6.06 15.53 3.11
N LYS A 23 -5.37 16.27 3.99
CA LYS A 23 -4.87 17.61 3.67
C LYS A 23 -3.72 17.54 2.68
N PHE A 24 -3.71 18.40 1.67
CA PHE A 24 -2.59 18.52 0.72
C PHE A 24 -1.24 18.79 1.42
N ALA A 25 -1.24 19.58 2.50
CA ALA A 25 -0.05 19.85 3.32
C ALA A 25 0.58 18.59 3.97
N TRP A 26 -0.11 17.45 3.96
CA TRP A 26 0.43 16.20 4.50
C TRP A 26 1.23 15.38 3.48
N THR A 27 1.09 15.70 2.20
CA THR A 27 1.91 15.14 1.13
C THR A 27 3.31 15.75 1.22
N ARG A 28 4.32 14.90 1.41
CA ARG A 28 5.71 15.36 1.53
C ARG A 28 6.16 15.95 0.19
N ILE A 29 6.66 17.18 0.21
CA ILE A 29 7.32 17.78 -0.95
C ILE A 29 8.64 17.04 -1.18
N VAL A 30 8.76 16.37 -2.32
CA VAL A 30 10.01 15.73 -2.77
C VAL A 30 10.72 16.70 -3.69
N ARG A 31 11.90 17.16 -3.30
CA ARG A 31 12.75 17.97 -4.18
C ARG A 31 13.63 17.04 -5.00
N HIS A 32 13.42 17.04 -6.31
CA HIS A 32 14.24 16.28 -7.24
C HIS A 32 15.46 17.12 -7.66
N HIS A 33 16.63 16.50 -7.76
CA HIS A 33 17.82 17.15 -8.29
C HIS A 33 17.70 17.24 -9.82
N MET A 34 17.85 18.44 -10.37
CA MET A 34 17.78 18.70 -11.82
C MET A 34 18.81 17.83 -12.55
N VAL A 35 18.44 17.29 -13.72
CA VAL A 35 19.39 16.59 -14.60
C VAL A 35 20.41 17.61 -15.12
N THR A 36 21.68 17.23 -15.16
CA THR A 36 22.76 18.09 -15.65
C THR A 36 22.59 18.35 -17.14
N GLY A 37 22.15 19.56 -17.51
CA GLY A 37 22.18 20.09 -18.87
C GLY A 37 21.75 19.10 -19.95
N THR A 38 22.66 18.84 -20.89
CA THR A 38 22.47 17.96 -22.06
C THR A 38 22.72 16.48 -21.78
N ALA A 39 22.75 16.06 -20.50
CA ALA A 39 22.93 14.66 -20.15
C ALA A 39 21.78 13.82 -20.74
N SER A 40 22.08 13.06 -21.80
CA SER A 40 21.14 12.14 -22.43
C SER A 40 21.14 10.79 -21.70
N PRO A 41 19.98 10.15 -21.47
CA PRO A 41 19.90 8.77 -20.98
C PRO A 41 20.61 7.74 -21.86
N ASP A 42 20.74 8.03 -23.16
CA ASP A 42 21.28 7.12 -24.17
C ASP A 42 22.79 7.31 -24.39
N ASP A 43 23.43 8.25 -23.69
CA ASP A 43 24.88 8.46 -23.76
C ASP A 43 25.62 7.43 -22.88
N PRO A 44 26.42 6.52 -23.47
CA PRO A 44 27.15 5.51 -22.71
C PRO A 44 28.19 6.11 -21.75
N ALA A 45 28.74 7.30 -22.05
CA ALA A 45 29.70 7.97 -21.16
C ALA A 45 29.06 8.47 -19.85
N LEU A 46 27.73 8.57 -19.82
CA LEU A 46 26.94 8.98 -18.65
C LEU A 46 26.22 7.80 -17.97
N ALA A 47 26.62 6.56 -18.28
CA ALA A 47 25.99 5.37 -17.73
C ALA A 47 25.99 5.38 -16.19
N ASP A 48 27.11 5.70 -15.54
CA ASP A 48 27.22 5.73 -14.08
C ASP A 48 26.43 6.87 -13.45
N TYR A 49 26.41 8.04 -14.10
CA TYR A 49 25.58 9.18 -13.72
C TYR A 49 24.09 8.77 -13.68
N TRP A 50 23.60 8.09 -14.72
CA TRP A 50 22.22 7.62 -14.77
C TRP A 50 21.95 6.43 -13.85
N ASN A 51 22.91 5.52 -13.69
CA ASN A 51 22.81 4.40 -12.75
C ASN A 51 22.67 4.89 -11.31
N SER A 52 23.46 5.90 -10.90
CA SER A 52 23.35 6.50 -9.56
C SER A 52 21.98 7.16 -9.33
N ARG A 53 21.43 7.86 -10.33
CA ARG A 53 20.09 8.46 -10.29
C ARG A 53 18.98 7.42 -10.25
N ARG A 54 19.11 6.30 -10.97
CA ARG A 54 18.15 5.18 -10.96
C ARG A 54 18.21 4.36 -9.67
N ARG A 55 19.33 4.36 -8.94
CA ARG A 55 19.51 3.60 -7.68
C ARG A 55 18.74 4.16 -6.46
N ARG A 56 18.07 5.32 -6.53
CA ARG A 56 17.24 5.86 -5.42
C ARG A 56 15.82 6.24 -5.87
N PRO A 57 14.77 5.98 -5.06
CA PRO A 57 14.61 5.04 -3.94
C PRO A 57 14.22 3.65 -4.47
N ARG A 58 14.28 2.62 -3.60
CA ARG A 58 13.58 1.32 -3.77
C ARG A 58 12.27 1.57 -4.51
N LEU A 59 11.97 0.79 -5.57
CA LEU A 59 10.68 0.81 -6.24
C LEU A 59 9.60 0.70 -5.17
N GLN A 60 9.08 1.85 -4.75
CA GLN A 60 7.95 1.92 -3.87
C GLN A 60 6.78 1.77 -4.82
N PRO A 61 5.94 0.75 -4.63
CA PRO A 61 4.65 0.75 -5.26
C PRO A 61 4.01 2.15 -5.15
N PRO A 62 3.36 2.70 -6.18
CA PRO A 62 2.66 3.98 -6.08
C PRO A 62 1.36 3.77 -5.29
N VAL A 63 1.51 3.30 -4.06
CA VAL A 63 0.45 3.03 -3.09
C VAL A 63 0.42 4.19 -2.10
N ASP A 64 -0.75 4.41 -1.48
CA ASP A 64 -0.85 5.39 -0.42
C ASP A 64 -0.01 4.95 0.80
N ARG A 65 0.30 5.90 1.68
CA ARG A 65 1.16 5.66 2.86
C ARG A 65 0.60 4.58 3.79
N THR A 66 -0.71 4.44 3.90
CA THR A 66 -1.35 3.42 4.75
C THR A 66 -1.11 2.04 4.17
N THR A 67 -1.36 1.87 2.87
CA THR A 67 -1.08 0.61 2.16
C THR A 67 0.41 0.27 2.22
N GLN A 68 1.32 1.24 2.05
CA GLN A 68 2.76 1.00 2.21
C GLN A 68 3.11 0.51 3.62
N GLN A 69 2.60 1.15 4.67
CA GLN A 69 2.82 0.72 6.07
C GLN A 69 2.27 -0.68 6.35
N LEU A 70 1.13 -1.03 5.74
CA LEU A 70 0.55 -2.37 5.85
C LEU A 70 1.39 -3.40 5.11
N LEU A 71 1.89 -3.08 3.91
CA LEU A 71 2.82 -3.95 3.19
C LEU A 71 4.11 -4.19 4.00
N ASP A 72 4.69 -3.13 4.56
CA ASP A 72 5.91 -3.25 5.37
C ASP A 72 5.67 -4.09 6.63
N SER A 73 4.60 -3.80 7.38
CA SER A 73 4.28 -4.54 8.63
C SER A 73 3.90 -6.00 8.38
N GLN A 74 3.26 -6.30 7.24
CA GLN A 74 2.90 -7.67 6.84
C GLN A 74 3.97 -8.38 6.03
N ARG A 75 5.15 -7.76 5.81
CA ARG A 75 6.21 -8.28 4.92
C ARG A 75 5.68 -8.66 3.54
N ALA A 76 4.78 -7.84 3.02
CA ALA A 76 4.05 -8.01 1.77
C ALA A 76 3.31 -9.36 1.66
N ARG A 77 2.91 -9.99 2.76
CA ARG A 77 2.18 -11.27 2.76
C ARG A 77 0.75 -11.12 3.26
N CYS A 78 -0.15 -11.88 2.64
CA CYS A 78 -1.53 -11.99 3.06
C CYS A 78 -1.60 -12.81 4.35
N VAL A 79 -2.20 -12.28 5.41
CA VAL A 79 -2.27 -12.97 6.72
C VAL A 79 -3.13 -14.24 6.71
N HIS A 80 -3.97 -14.43 5.68
CA HIS A 80 -4.85 -15.61 5.57
C HIS A 80 -4.21 -16.77 4.80
N CYS A 81 -3.50 -16.50 3.70
CA CYS A 81 -2.91 -17.55 2.85
C CYS A 81 -1.38 -17.57 2.84
N GLY A 82 -0.70 -16.58 3.43
CA GLY A 82 0.76 -16.48 3.49
C GLY A 82 1.43 -16.08 2.17
N GLN A 83 0.69 -16.01 1.06
CA GLN A 83 1.18 -15.63 -0.25
C GLN A 83 1.44 -14.12 -0.35
N LEU A 84 2.29 -13.73 -1.29
CA LEU A 84 2.61 -12.33 -1.52
C LEU A 84 1.36 -11.54 -1.96
N LEU A 85 1.19 -10.35 -1.38
CA LEU A 85 0.17 -9.36 -1.74
C LEU A 85 0.57 -8.60 -3.01
N LEU A 86 1.88 -8.49 -3.27
CA LEU A 86 2.46 -7.90 -4.46
C LEU A 86 3.63 -8.78 -4.92
N HIS A 87 3.57 -9.33 -6.13
CA HIS A 87 4.72 -10.02 -6.74
C HIS A 87 5.65 -8.95 -7.34
N THR A 88 6.64 -8.50 -6.56
CA THR A 88 7.56 -7.41 -6.95
C THR A 88 9.03 -7.80 -6.85
N ASP A 89 9.30 -9.10 -6.77
CA ASP A 89 10.59 -9.65 -6.37
C ASP A 89 11.74 -9.34 -7.35
N ARG A 90 11.41 -8.91 -8.58
CA ARG A 90 12.39 -8.50 -9.60
C ARG A 90 12.17 -7.05 -10.04
N PRO A 91 13.11 -6.14 -9.77
CA PRO A 91 13.03 -4.77 -10.26
C PRO A 91 13.24 -4.74 -11.79
N PRO A 92 12.41 -3.97 -12.53
CA PRO A 92 12.54 -3.83 -13.98
C PRO A 92 13.81 -3.09 -14.38
N GLN A 93 14.44 -3.53 -15.46
CA GLN A 93 15.66 -2.98 -16.05
C GLN A 93 15.39 -2.28 -17.39
N THR A 94 14.37 -2.72 -18.13
CA THR A 94 14.02 -2.16 -19.46
C THR A 94 12.67 -1.44 -19.44
N PRO A 95 12.41 -0.49 -20.38
CA PRO A 95 11.12 0.21 -20.44
C PRO A 95 9.90 -0.73 -20.54
N GLN A 96 10.03 -1.84 -21.27
CA GLN A 96 8.95 -2.82 -21.40
C GLN A 96 8.73 -3.59 -20.09
N GLU A 97 9.80 -3.96 -19.39
CA GLU A 97 9.71 -4.56 -18.06
C GLU A 97 9.05 -3.60 -17.05
N TRP A 98 9.33 -2.30 -17.16
CA TRP A 98 8.68 -1.28 -16.33
C TRP A 98 7.17 -1.27 -16.55
N GLU A 99 6.71 -1.31 -17.79
CA GLU A 99 5.29 -1.36 -18.10
C GLU A 99 4.63 -2.62 -17.52
N GLN A 100 5.24 -3.79 -17.74
CA GLN A 100 4.74 -5.06 -17.21
C GLN A 100 4.70 -5.06 -15.67
N TRP A 101 5.73 -4.50 -15.04
CA TRP A 101 5.81 -4.35 -13.60
C TRP A 101 4.68 -3.46 -13.06
N TYR A 102 4.43 -2.29 -13.66
CA TYR A 102 3.32 -1.41 -13.28
C TYR A 102 1.95 -2.06 -13.49
N ARG A 103 1.75 -2.79 -14.61
CA ARG A 103 0.51 -3.55 -14.87
C ARG A 103 0.28 -4.64 -13.83
N GLY A 104 1.31 -5.42 -13.50
CA GLY A 104 1.25 -6.48 -12.49
C GLY A 104 0.96 -5.93 -11.09
N LEU A 105 1.60 -4.81 -10.75
CA LEU A 105 1.39 -4.12 -9.49
C LEU A 105 -0.04 -3.60 -9.35
N ARG A 106 -0.58 -2.93 -10.39
CA ARG A 106 -1.97 -2.42 -10.38
C ARG A 106 -2.98 -3.54 -10.24
N LYS A 107 -2.81 -4.63 -11.00
CA LYS A 107 -3.65 -5.83 -10.89
C LYS A 107 -3.60 -6.43 -9.47
N ALA A 108 -2.41 -6.52 -8.88
CA ALA A 108 -2.26 -7.01 -7.52
C ALA A 108 -2.96 -6.09 -6.49
N MET A 109 -2.86 -4.77 -6.66
CA MET A 109 -3.58 -3.79 -5.84
C MET A 109 -5.10 -3.92 -5.96
N ASP A 110 -5.63 -4.07 -7.18
CA ASP A 110 -7.08 -4.26 -7.42
C ASP A 110 -7.61 -5.54 -6.77
N HIS A 111 -6.74 -6.54 -6.62
CA HIS A 111 -7.06 -7.79 -5.94
C HIS A 111 -6.79 -7.79 -4.43
N ASN A 112 -6.32 -6.68 -3.85
CA ASN A 112 -6.10 -6.55 -2.41
C ASN A 112 -7.28 -5.81 -1.75
N ALA A 113 -7.78 -6.35 -0.64
CA ALA A 113 -8.83 -5.77 0.18
C ALA A 113 -8.25 -5.37 1.54
N ILE A 114 -8.64 -4.19 2.03
CA ILE A 114 -8.34 -3.72 3.39
C ILE A 114 -9.42 -4.26 4.32
N SER A 115 -9.00 -4.98 5.36
CA SER A 115 -9.85 -5.50 6.42
C SER A 115 -9.53 -4.84 7.75
N LEU A 116 -10.55 -4.67 8.59
CA LEU A 116 -10.48 -4.01 9.89
C LEU A 116 -11.13 -4.93 10.93
N ARG A 117 -10.36 -5.50 11.88
CA ARG A 117 -10.93 -6.20 13.06
C ARG A 117 -9.87 -6.44 14.17
N GLN A 118 -10.17 -6.39 15.48
CA GLN A 118 -11.46 -6.50 16.18
C GLN A 118 -11.60 -5.60 17.43
N ASP A 119 -12.77 -4.96 17.51
CA ASP A 119 -13.75 -4.84 18.61
C ASP A 119 -13.32 -5.28 20.03
N GLY A 120 -13.37 -4.32 20.96
CA GLY A 120 -13.29 -4.54 22.42
C GLY A 120 -12.38 -3.54 23.15
N SER A 121 -11.38 -3.00 22.47
CA SER A 121 -10.58 -1.89 23.03
C SER A 121 -11.02 -0.57 22.41
N THR A 122 -11.31 0.41 23.26
CA THR A 122 -11.75 1.75 22.88
C THR A 122 -10.69 2.54 22.08
N HIS A 123 -9.52 1.97 21.79
CA HIS A 123 -8.39 2.74 21.30
C HIS A 123 -7.62 2.26 20.06
N ASP A 124 -7.76 1.04 19.52
CA ASP A 124 -7.01 0.70 18.29
C ASP A 124 -7.72 -0.18 17.26
N LEU A 125 -7.79 0.34 16.03
CA LEU A 125 -8.35 -0.29 14.85
C LEU A 125 -7.17 -0.83 14.03
N GLN A 126 -6.97 -2.15 14.00
CA GLN A 126 -5.85 -2.74 13.25
C GLN A 126 -6.26 -3.04 11.79
N LEU A 127 -5.80 -2.19 10.87
CA LEU A 127 -5.94 -2.42 9.42
C LEU A 127 -5.05 -3.58 8.97
N ARG A 128 -5.53 -4.40 8.04
CA ARG A 128 -4.78 -5.51 7.42
C ARG A 128 -5.14 -5.68 5.94
N LEU A 129 -4.13 -5.90 5.09
CA LEU A 129 -4.29 -6.26 3.69
C LEU A 129 -4.49 -7.76 3.52
N LEU A 130 -5.50 -8.13 2.73
CA LEU A 130 -5.83 -9.50 2.33
C LEU A 130 -6.02 -9.55 0.81
N HIS A 131 -5.86 -10.70 0.17
CA HIS A 131 -6.45 -10.86 -1.16
C HIS A 131 -7.99 -10.79 -1.07
N THR A 132 -8.65 -10.22 -2.07
CA THR A 132 -10.11 -10.14 -2.22
C THR A 132 -10.79 -11.48 -2.02
N HIS A 133 -10.22 -12.54 -2.61
CA HIS A 133 -10.63 -13.93 -2.40
C HIS A 133 -10.54 -14.38 -0.93
N CYS A 134 -9.40 -14.11 -0.27
CA CYS A 134 -9.19 -14.47 1.13
C CYS A 134 -10.18 -13.70 2.03
N HIS A 135 -10.41 -12.42 1.75
CA HIS A 135 -11.39 -11.60 2.45
C HIS A 135 -12.83 -12.15 2.32
N ARG A 136 -13.23 -12.62 1.12
CA ARG A 136 -14.55 -13.26 0.94
C ARG A 136 -14.68 -14.54 1.78
N ARG A 137 -13.64 -15.38 1.82
CA ARG A 137 -13.62 -16.61 2.63
C ARG A 137 -13.70 -16.33 4.14
N THR A 138 -13.01 -15.30 4.64
CA THR A 138 -13.04 -14.96 6.08
C THR A 138 -14.40 -14.40 6.50
N ARG A 139 -15.06 -13.59 5.66
CA ARG A 139 -16.42 -13.12 5.93
C ARG A 139 -17.44 -14.26 5.94
N GLY A 140 -17.38 -15.17 4.96
CA GLY A 140 -18.27 -16.33 4.89
C GLY A 140 -18.15 -17.27 6.10
N LYS A 141 -16.92 -17.57 6.56
CA LYS A 141 -16.70 -18.36 7.79
C LYS A 141 -17.29 -17.69 9.03
N ARG A 142 -17.15 -16.36 9.17
CA ARG A 142 -17.69 -15.62 10.32
C ARG A 142 -19.21 -15.70 10.38
N GLN A 143 -19.89 -15.52 9.25
CA GLN A 143 -21.36 -15.62 9.16
C GLN A 143 -21.86 -17.02 9.53
N ALA A 144 -21.16 -18.08 9.09
CA ALA A 144 -21.49 -19.46 9.47
C ALA A 144 -21.29 -19.73 10.98
N SER A 145 -20.21 -19.22 11.59
CA SER A 145 -19.98 -19.38 13.03
C SER A 145 -20.96 -18.59 13.92
N THR A 146 -21.44 -17.43 13.47
CA THR A 146 -22.51 -16.69 14.18
C THR A 146 -23.86 -17.41 14.13
N LEU A 147 -24.12 -18.20 13.08
CA LEU A 147 -25.37 -18.97 12.94
C LEU A 147 -25.34 -20.28 13.75
N HIS A 148 -24.17 -20.85 14.03
CA HIS A 148 -24.03 -22.07 14.83
C HIS A 148 -24.02 -21.86 16.36
N THR A 149 -23.94 -20.61 16.84
CA THR A 149 -23.95 -20.31 18.30
C THR A 149 -25.36 -19.94 18.81
N SER A 150 -26.38 -20.05 17.96
CA SER A 150 -27.79 -19.86 18.30
C SER A 150 -28.54 -21.17 18.08
N GLY A 151 -28.39 -22.11 19.01
CA GLY A 151 -29.14 -23.36 19.12
C GLY A 151 -29.10 -23.81 20.59
N PRO A 152 -30.21 -24.33 21.12
CA PRO A 152 -30.68 -24.18 22.50
C PRO A 152 -29.79 -24.77 23.58
#